data_AF-A0A850J8L4-F1
#
_entry.id   AF-A0A850J8L4-F1
#
_cell.length_a   1.000
_cell.length_b   1.000
_cell.length_c   1.000
_cell.angle_alpha   90.00
_cell.angle_beta   90.00
_cell.angle_gamma   90.00
#
_symmetry.space_group_name_H-M   'P 1'
#
loop_
_entity.id
_entity.type
_entity.pdbx_description
1 polymer ?
#
loop_
_entity_poly.entity_id
_entity_poly.type
_entity_poly.pdbx_seq_one_letter_code
_entity_poly.pdbx_strand_id
1 'polypeptide(L)'
;MRFLIVLVALAVVAVVVVLLMYAFADRSSGRTALERGARWEAHTESSGGVTTVVVRQVSRDDAGDLRAELGRQTVAAIPDGDPEWEERYHEAMAQARSRVAALESEAN
;
A
#
# COMPACT_ATOMS: atom_id res chain seq x y z
N MET A 1 18.84 -6.46 -44.63
CA MET A 1 19.40 -6.55 -43.26
C MET A 1 18.74 -5.58 -42.30
N ARG A 2 18.71 -4.26 -42.58
CA ARG A 2 18.04 -3.23 -41.74
C ARG A 2 16.53 -3.46 -41.53
N PHE A 3 15.83 -3.86 -42.58
CA PHE A 3 14.37 -4.05 -42.54
C PHE A 3 13.94 -5.22 -41.63
N LEU A 4 14.72 -6.30 -41.61
CA LEU A 4 14.52 -7.44 -40.72
C LEU A 4 14.73 -7.04 -39.25
N ILE A 5 15.72 -6.20 -38.97
CA ILE A 5 15.99 -5.69 -37.60
C ILE A 5 14.80 -4.85 -37.10
N VAL A 6 14.24 -4.00 -37.95
CA VAL A 6 13.06 -3.18 -37.60
C VAL A 6 11.84 -4.05 -37.32
N LEU A 7 11.63 -5.10 -38.12
CA LEU A 7 10.48 -6.00 -37.97
C LEU A 7 10.59 -6.84 -36.68
N VAL A 8 11.80 -7.31 -36.37
CA VAL A 8 12.09 -8.02 -35.10
C VAL A 8 11.92 -7.08 -33.90
N ALA A 9 12.43 -5.85 -33.97
CA ALA A 9 12.26 -4.87 -32.91
C ALA A 9 10.78 -4.56 -32.64
N LEU A 10 9.97 -4.42 -33.69
CA LEU A 10 8.53 -4.20 -33.58
C LEU A 10 7.81 -5.38 -32.91
N ALA A 11 8.19 -6.62 -33.27
CA ALA A 11 7.65 -7.83 -32.67
C ALA A 11 8.00 -7.93 -31.18
N VAL A 12 9.23 -7.59 -30.79
CA VAL A 12 9.65 -7.56 -29.39
C VAL A 12 8.85 -6.52 -28.59
N VAL A 13 8.65 -5.32 -29.15
CA VAL A 13 7.83 -4.29 -28.50
C VAL A 13 6.39 -4.78 -28.31
N ALA A 14 5.79 -5.42 -29.31
CA ALA A 14 4.44 -5.98 -29.20
C ALA A 14 4.34 -7.05 -28.10
N VAL A 15 5.34 -7.95 -28.00
CA VAL A 15 5.41 -8.97 -26.94
C VAL A 15 5.53 -8.32 -25.56
N VAL A 16 6.38 -7.30 -25.42
CA VAL A 16 6.51 -6.55 -24.15
C VAL A 16 5.19 -5.90 -23.75
N VAL A 17 4.47 -5.29 -24.70
CA VAL A 17 3.15 -4.69 -24.43
C VAL A 17 2.14 -5.73 -23.98
N VAL A 18 2.09 -6.90 -24.61
CA VAL A 18 1.19 -8.00 -24.23
C VAL A 18 1.52 -8.52 -22.82
N LEU A 19 2.81 -8.70 -22.50
CA LEU A 19 3.26 -9.13 -21.17
C LEU A 19 2.91 -8.10 -20.09
N LEU A 20 3.07 -6.81 -20.39
CA LEU A 20 2.63 -5.74 -19.49
C LEU A 20 1.11 -5.79 -19.30
N MET A 21 0.32 -5.95 -20.37
CA MET A 21 -1.13 -6.06 -20.26
C MET A 21 -1.56 -7.22 -19.36
N TYR A 22 -0.93 -8.39 -19.50
CA TYR A 22 -1.21 -9.55 -18.64
C TYR A 22 -0.80 -9.30 -17.18
N ALA A 23 0.38 -8.70 -16.95
CA ALA A 23 0.84 -8.37 -15.60
C ALA A 23 -0.05 -7.33 -14.89
N PHE A 24 -0.62 -6.38 -15.63
CA PHE A 24 -1.55 -5.39 -15.08
C PHE A 24 -2.98 -5.92 -14.94
N ALA A 25 -3.44 -6.80 -15.84
CA ALA A 25 -4.78 -7.39 -15.77
C ALA A 25 -4.95 -8.31 -14.55
N ASP A 26 -3.95 -9.14 -14.24
CA ASP A 26 -3.95 -10.05 -13.07
C ASP A 26 -3.92 -9.26 -11.74
N ARG A 27 -3.22 -8.11 -11.74
CA ARG A 27 -3.18 -7.19 -10.59
C ARG A 27 -4.50 -6.42 -10.40
N SER A 28 -5.26 -6.14 -11.47
CA SER A 28 -6.50 -5.37 -11.39
C SER A 28 -7.70 -6.17 -10.86
N SER A 29 -7.85 -7.43 -11.28
CA SER A 29 -9.04 -8.25 -10.98
C SER A 29 -9.04 -8.78 -9.54
N GLY A 30 -7.87 -9.11 -8.99
CA GLY A 30 -7.74 -9.45 -7.56
C GLY A 30 -7.87 -8.24 -6.63
N ARG A 31 -7.41 -7.07 -7.09
CA ARG A 31 -7.44 -5.82 -6.31
C ARG A 31 -8.86 -5.31 -6.06
N THR A 32 -9.76 -5.37 -7.05
CA THR A 32 -11.16 -4.92 -6.85
C THR A 32 -11.98 -5.82 -5.91
N ALA A 33 -11.60 -7.10 -5.80
CA ALA A 33 -12.22 -8.03 -4.86
C ALA A 33 -11.65 -7.88 -3.44
N LEU A 34 -10.35 -7.61 -3.31
CA LEU A 34 -9.69 -7.34 -2.03
C LEU A 34 -10.06 -5.96 -1.47
N GLU A 35 -10.20 -4.94 -2.32
CA GLU A 35 -10.61 -3.57 -1.94
C GLU A 35 -11.99 -3.53 -1.29
N ARG A 36 -12.92 -4.41 -1.70
CA ARG A 36 -14.29 -4.48 -1.15
C ARG A 36 -14.37 -4.98 0.29
N GLY A 37 -13.33 -5.66 0.78
CA GLY A 37 -13.23 -6.16 2.16
C GLY A 37 -12.09 -5.50 2.95
N ALA A 38 -11.41 -4.52 2.36
CA ALA A 38 -10.24 -3.91 2.97
C ALA A 38 -10.64 -2.74 3.87
N ARG A 39 -10.12 -2.73 5.09
CA ARG A 39 -10.37 -1.68 6.08
C ARG A 39 -9.09 -0.91 6.34
N TRP A 40 -9.25 0.38 6.59
CA TRP A 40 -8.14 1.23 7.02
C TRP A 40 -7.92 1.05 8.52
N GLU A 41 -6.69 0.75 8.92
CA GLU A 41 -6.31 0.53 10.31
C GLU A 41 -5.09 1.37 10.66
N ALA A 42 -5.08 1.97 11.86
CA ALA A 42 -3.87 2.56 12.43
C ALA A 42 -2.96 1.45 12.96
N HIS A 43 -1.68 1.52 12.62
CA HIS A 43 -0.68 0.54 13.05
C HIS A 43 0.60 1.23 13.47
N THR A 44 1.23 0.70 14.52
CA THR A 44 2.50 1.18 15.03
C THR A 44 3.55 0.12 14.76
N GLU A 45 4.60 0.49 14.05
CA GLU A 45 5.78 -0.34 13.81
C GLU A 45 6.95 0.31 14.56
N SER A 46 7.60 -0.42 15.48
CA SER A 46 8.84 0.02 16.12
C SER A 46 9.99 -0.83 15.59
N SER A 47 10.95 -0.19 14.93
CA SER A 47 12.13 -0.87 14.40
C SER A 47 13.33 0.07 14.35
N GLY A 48 14.52 -0.45 14.65
CA GLY A 48 15.77 0.31 14.51
C GLY A 48 15.88 1.55 15.40
N GLY A 49 15.19 1.57 16.56
CA GLY A 49 15.19 2.73 17.46
C GLY A 49 14.27 3.88 17.00
N VAL A 50 13.34 3.59 16.09
CA VAL A 50 12.33 4.55 15.60
C VAL A 50 10.95 3.91 15.68
N THR A 51 10.04 4.61 16.32
CA THR A 51 8.62 4.30 16.35
C THR A 51 7.93 5.00 15.17
N THR A 52 7.41 4.21 14.23
CA THR A 52 6.70 4.70 13.06
C THR A 52 5.21 4.43 13.23
N VAL A 53 4.40 5.50 13.17
CA VAL A 53 2.94 5.41 13.15
C VAL A 53 2.48 5.47 11.70
N VAL A 54 1.78 4.44 11.26
CA VAL A 54 1.27 4.31 9.89
C VAL A 54 -0.24 4.06 9.88
N VAL A 55 -0.87 4.41 8.77
CA VAL A 55 -2.24 4.02 8.43
C VAL A 55 -2.14 3.07 7.25
N ARG A 56 -2.66 1.86 7.40
CA ARG A 56 -2.61 0.82 6.37
C ARG A 56 -3.99 0.34 5.99
N GLN A 57 -4.18 0.08 4.70
CA GLN A 57 -5.38 -0.55 4.17
C GLN A 57 -5.14 -2.05 4.12
N VAL A 58 -5.86 -2.82 4.93
CA VAL A 58 -5.66 -4.25 5.07
C VAL A 58 -6.91 -5.03 4.73
N SER A 59 -6.74 -6.10 3.95
CA SER A 59 -7.75 -7.13 3.75
C SER A 59 -7.43 -8.30 4.66
N ARG A 60 -8.44 -8.75 5.41
CA ARG A 60 -8.37 -9.93 6.28
C ARG A 60 -9.18 -11.07 5.68
N ASP A 61 -8.82 -12.31 6.00
CA ASP A 61 -9.63 -13.48 5.68
C ASP A 61 -10.76 -13.69 6.72
N ASP A 62 -11.58 -14.72 6.51
CA ASP A 62 -12.70 -15.05 7.40
C ASP A 62 -12.25 -15.48 8.81
N ALA A 63 -10.98 -15.87 8.98
CA ALA A 63 -10.37 -16.18 10.27
C ALA A 63 -9.81 -14.92 10.98
N GLY A 64 -9.78 -13.78 10.29
CA GLY A 64 -9.24 -12.51 10.78
C GLY A 64 -7.75 -12.33 10.51
N ASP A 65 -7.10 -13.28 9.84
CA ASP A 65 -5.68 -13.21 9.50
C ASP A 65 -5.44 -12.22 8.37
N LEU A 66 -4.27 -11.57 8.39
CA LEU A 66 -3.89 -10.60 7.38
C LEU A 66 -3.68 -11.30 6.03
N ARG A 67 -4.56 -11.04 5.07
CA ARG A 67 -4.48 -11.61 3.73
C ARG A 67 -3.66 -10.75 2.78
N ALA A 68 -3.85 -9.42 2.83
CA ALA A 68 -3.11 -8.48 1.99
C ALA A 68 -3.06 -7.07 2.61
N GLU A 69 -1.95 -6.37 2.41
CA GLU A 69 -1.82 -4.92 2.61
C GLU A 69 -1.94 -4.23 1.24
N LEU A 70 -2.96 -3.40 1.05
CA LEU A 70 -3.31 -2.76 -0.22
C LEU A 70 -2.77 -1.32 -0.33
N GLY A 71 -2.52 -0.67 0.81
CA GLY A 71 -2.02 0.69 0.87
C GLY A 71 -1.40 1.01 2.22
N ARG A 72 -0.40 1.89 2.24
CA ARG A 72 0.32 2.33 3.44
C ARG A 72 0.57 3.82 3.36
N GLN A 73 0.28 4.54 4.44
CA GLN A 73 0.64 5.94 4.62
C GLN A 73 1.34 6.11 5.95
N THR A 74 2.50 6.77 5.93
CA THR A 74 3.20 7.11 7.18
C THR A 74 2.64 8.41 7.74
N VAL A 75 2.32 8.41 9.03
CA VAL A 75 1.82 9.58 9.75
C VAL A 75 2.99 10.30 10.42
N ALA A 76 3.81 9.55 11.17
CA ALA A 76 5.00 10.07 11.81
C ALA A 76 6.05 8.97 11.99
N ALA A 77 7.32 9.38 12.03
CA ALA A 77 8.45 8.55 12.46
C ALA A 77 9.13 9.28 13.61
N ILE A 78 9.15 8.67 14.80
CA ILE A 78 9.57 9.28 16.06
C ILE A 78 10.77 8.47 16.58
N PRO A 79 11.96 9.07 16.72
CA PRO A 79 13.10 8.40 17.33
C PRO A 79 12.77 7.99 18.77
N ASP A 80 13.09 6.75 19.17
CA ASP A 80 12.77 6.24 20.51
C ASP A 80 13.51 6.99 21.63
N GLY A 81 14.60 7.69 21.29
CA GLY A 81 15.35 8.55 22.22
C GLY A 81 14.85 9.99 22.30
N ASP A 82 13.75 10.34 21.63
CA ASP A 82 13.19 11.69 21.64
C ASP A 82 12.59 12.00 23.03
N PRO A 83 12.99 13.10 23.71
CA PRO A 83 12.44 13.46 25.01
C PRO A 83 10.93 13.81 24.96
N GLU A 84 10.42 14.18 23.78
CA GLU A 84 9.00 14.47 23.55
C GLU A 84 8.24 13.26 22.96
N TRP A 85 8.86 12.07 22.94
CA TRP A 85 8.33 10.88 22.27
C TRP A 85 6.87 10.60 22.60
N GLU A 86 6.50 10.67 23.88
CA GLU A 86 5.14 10.34 24.36
C GLU A 86 4.09 11.31 23.79
N GLU A 87 4.42 12.60 23.74
CA GLU A 87 3.53 13.63 23.20
C GLU A 87 3.37 13.47 21.69
N ARG A 88 4.50 13.30 20.98
CA ARG A 88 4.51 13.09 19.53
C ARG A 88 3.79 11.82 19.12
N TYR A 89 3.90 10.76 19.92
CA TYR A 89 3.22 9.49 19.66
C TYR A 89 1.70 9.64 19.81
N HIS A 90 1.25 10.29 20.88
CA HIS A 90 -0.17 10.55 21.09
C HIS A 90 -0.78 11.43 19.99
N GLU A 91 -0.07 12.48 19.59
CA GLU A 91 -0.49 13.34 18.49
C GLU A 91 -0.55 12.55 17.17
N ALA A 92 0.48 11.77 16.86
CA ALA A 92 0.52 10.93 15.67
C ALA A 92 -0.61 9.89 15.65
N MET A 93 -0.95 9.29 16.80
CA MET A 93 -2.07 8.36 16.92
C MET A 93 -3.43 9.03 16.76
N ALA A 94 -3.61 10.24 17.31
CA ALA A 94 -4.82 11.03 17.11
C ALA A 94 -5.00 11.38 15.63
N GLN A 95 -3.93 11.80 14.96
CA GLN A 95 -3.94 12.08 13.53
C GLN A 95 -4.18 10.83 12.69
N ALA A 96 -3.57 9.69 13.04
CA ALA A 96 -3.80 8.41 12.37
C ALA A 96 -5.27 8.00 12.42
N ARG A 97 -5.91 8.09 13.60
CA ARG A 97 -7.34 7.79 13.77
C ARG A 97 -8.24 8.73 12.96
N SER A 98 -7.93 10.02 12.97
CA SER A 98 -8.66 10.99 12.15
C SER A 98 -8.54 10.69 10.65
N ARG A 99 -7.35 10.30 10.17
CA ARG A 99 -7.14 9.90 8.77
C ARG A 99 -7.88 8.62 8.42
N VAL A 100 -7.88 7.61 9.29
CA VAL A 100 -8.67 6.38 9.09
C VAL A 100 -10.15 6.73 8.91
N ALA A 101 -10.72 7.54 9.80
CA ALA A 101 -12.13 7.93 9.70
C ALA A 101 -12.45 8.69 8.40
N ALA A 102 -11.55 9.55 7.94
CA ALA A 102 -11.70 10.25 6.67
C ALA A 102 -11.64 9.29 5.47
N LEU A 103 -10.68 8.37 5.45
CA LEU A 103 -10.49 7.38 4.39
C LEU A 103 -11.63 6.35 4.34
N GLU A 104 -12.16 5.94 5.48
CA GLU A 104 -13.36 5.11 5.56
C GLU A 104 -14.60 5.85 5.05
N SER A 105 -14.71 7.16 5.27
CA SER A 105 -15.82 7.97 4.76
C SER A 105 -15.75 8.19 3.24
N GLU A 106 -14.55 8.25 2.66
CA GLU A 106 -14.36 8.37 1.20
C GLU A 106 -14.60 7.04 0.47
N ALA A 107 -14.40 5.92 1.16
CA ALA A 107 -14.55 4.57 0.60
C ALA A 107 -16.01 4.06 0.58
N ASN A 108 -16.96 4.78 1.19
CA ASN A 108 -18.37 4.42 1.37
C ASN A 108 -19.28 5.30 0.48
#